data_AF-A0A542FU63-F1
#
_entry.id   AF-A0A542FU63-F1
#
_cell.length_a   1.000
_cell.length_b   1.000
_cell.length_c   1.000
_cell.angle_alpha   90.00
_cell.angle_beta   90.00
_cell.angle_gamma   90.00
#
_symmetry.space_group_name_H-M   'P 1'
#
loop_
_entity.id
_entity.type
_entity.pdbx_description
1 polymer ?
#
loop_
_entity_poly.entity_id
_entity_poly.type
_entity_poly.pdbx_seq_one_letter_code
_entity_poly.pdbx_strand_id
1 'polypeptide(L)'
;MTDRVADQVTVPDVVGLPFHVGRDIASAAGVTLANPDPDGPPIGALTWPGLFYITSQRPDAGTVLYRWDSVAVDIVEHGTAESNALRDSSEPPPHDVAHARPDREVFVDFTEHPDGA
;
A
#
# COMPACT_ATOMS: atom_id res chain seq x y z
N MET A 1 20.52 31.01 14.49
CA MET A 1 19.51 30.53 13.54
C MET A 1 20.28 29.81 12.46
N THR A 2 20.34 28.49 12.51
CA THR A 2 21.20 27.69 11.61
C THR A 2 20.48 27.58 10.28
N ASP A 3 20.95 28.32 9.29
CA ASP A 3 20.44 28.23 7.93
C ASP A 3 20.76 26.83 7.39
N ARG A 4 19.74 26.02 7.09
CA ARG A 4 19.94 24.67 6.55
C ARG A 4 20.26 24.81 5.06
N VAL A 5 21.37 24.22 4.63
CA VAL A 5 21.75 24.15 3.21
C VAL A 5 21.03 22.98 2.54
N ALA A 6 19.70 23.10 2.39
CA ALA A 6 18.87 22.14 1.69
C ALA A 6 17.85 22.87 0.81
N ASP A 7 17.46 22.25 -0.31
CA ASP A 7 16.42 22.80 -1.18
C ASP A 7 15.11 22.95 -0.40
N GLN A 8 14.37 24.01 -0.69
CA GLN A 8 13.02 24.20 -0.14
C GLN A 8 12.00 23.51 -1.05
N VAL A 9 11.08 22.78 -0.43
CA VAL A 9 9.99 22.05 -1.08
C VAL A 9 8.67 22.40 -0.44
N THR A 10 7.59 22.29 -1.21
CA THR A 10 6.24 22.56 -0.72
C THR A 10 5.57 21.26 -0.31
N VAL A 11 4.95 21.26 0.87
CA VAL A 11 4.16 20.13 1.36
C VAL A 11 2.95 19.89 0.44
N PRO A 12 2.79 18.69 -0.14
CA PRO A 12 1.63 18.37 -0.95
C PRO A 12 0.38 18.15 -0.09
N ASP A 13 -0.79 18.28 -0.72
CA ASP A 13 -2.08 17.87 -0.12
C ASP A 13 -2.27 16.37 -0.30
N VAL A 14 -2.26 15.63 0.81
CA VAL A 14 -2.39 14.17 0.83
C VAL A 14 -3.58 13.68 1.65
N VAL A 15 -4.34 14.60 2.26
CA VAL A 15 -5.53 14.25 3.05
C VAL A 15 -6.60 13.65 2.13
N GLY A 16 -7.24 12.56 2.59
CA GLY A 16 -8.24 11.82 1.83
C GLY A 16 -7.66 10.82 0.82
N LEU A 17 -6.34 10.78 0.62
CA LEU A 17 -5.70 9.81 -0.26
C LEU A 17 -5.44 8.49 0.47
N PRO A 18 -5.46 7.36 -0.27
CA PRO A 18 -4.86 6.12 0.21
C PRO A 18 -3.39 6.33 0.58
N PHE A 19 -2.94 5.74 1.68
CA PHE A 19 -1.59 5.96 2.20
C PHE A 19 -0.49 5.68 1.18
N HIS A 20 -0.63 4.62 0.37
CA HIS A 20 0.36 4.29 -0.66
C HIS A 20 0.46 5.38 -1.74
N VAL A 21 -0.68 5.92 -2.19
CA VAL A 21 -0.72 7.04 -3.15
C VAL A 21 -0.13 8.30 -2.53
N GLY A 22 -0.53 8.62 -1.29
CA GLY A 22 0.00 9.78 -0.56
C GLY A 22 1.51 9.70 -0.38
N ARG A 23 2.06 8.51 -0.09
CA ARG A 23 3.49 8.28 0.05
C ARG A 23 4.25 8.54 -1.26
N ASP A 24 3.73 8.08 -2.39
CA ASP A 24 4.35 8.28 -3.69
C ASP A 24 4.38 9.77 -4.07
N ILE A 25 3.27 10.48 -3.83
CA ILE A 25 3.16 11.93 -4.06
C ILE A 25 4.13 12.70 -3.15
N ALA A 26 4.17 12.38 -1.86
CA ALA A 26 5.08 13.00 -0.90
C ALA A 26 6.55 12.81 -1.32
N SER A 27 6.91 11.58 -1.69
CA SER A 27 8.27 11.25 -2.13
C SER A 27 8.65 12.00 -3.41
N ALA A 28 7.72 12.13 -4.37
CA ALA A 28 7.92 12.91 -5.59
C ALA A 28 8.06 14.42 -5.32
N ALA A 29 7.33 14.95 -4.32
CA ALA A 29 7.45 16.33 -3.86
C ALA A 29 8.70 16.58 -3.01
N GLY A 30 9.44 15.52 -2.64
CA GLY A 30 10.66 15.61 -1.85
C GLY A 30 10.40 15.76 -0.35
N VAL A 31 9.32 15.21 0.19
CA VAL A 31 9.04 15.12 1.64
C VAL A 31 8.72 13.68 2.03
N THR A 32 8.78 13.36 3.33
CA THR A 32 8.52 12.00 3.82
C THR A 32 7.28 11.98 4.71
N LEU A 33 6.35 11.05 4.48
CA LEU A 33 5.25 10.83 5.41
C LEU A 33 5.73 10.05 6.65
N ALA A 34 5.37 10.51 7.83
CA ALA A 34 5.82 9.97 9.11
C ALA A 34 4.67 9.72 10.08
N ASN A 35 4.90 8.80 11.02
CA ASN A 35 4.03 8.61 12.17
C ASN A 35 4.17 9.84 13.09
N PRO A 36 3.06 10.47 13.53
CA PRO A 36 3.11 11.55 14.53
C PRO A 36 3.72 11.11 15.86
N ASP A 37 3.66 9.82 16.20
CA ASP A 37 4.32 9.24 17.36
C ASP A 37 5.78 8.86 17.01
N PRO A 38 6.79 9.60 17.53
CA PRO A 38 8.19 9.34 17.23
C PRO A 38 8.70 8.03 17.85
N ASP A 39 8.07 7.54 18.92
CA ASP A 39 8.40 6.28 19.58
C ASP A 39 7.56 5.10 19.04
N GLY A 40 6.61 5.40 18.14
CA GLY A 40 5.71 4.43 17.55
C GLY A 40 6.36 3.58 16.44
N PRO A 41 5.67 2.52 15.99
CA PRO A 41 6.10 1.76 14.82
C PRO A 41 6.24 2.68 13.59
N PRO A 42 7.13 2.33 12.64
CA PRO A 42 7.23 3.07 11.40
C PRO A 42 5.88 3.05 10.69
N ILE A 43 5.47 4.19 10.11
CA ILE A 43 4.12 4.35 9.56
C ILE A 43 3.76 3.29 8.50
N GLY A 44 4.75 2.84 7.72
CA GLY A 44 4.55 1.77 6.74
C GLY A 44 4.16 0.42 7.35
N ALA A 45 4.56 0.15 8.60
CA ALA A 45 4.16 -1.06 9.32
C ALA A 45 2.72 -0.94 9.88
N LEU A 46 2.25 0.28 10.17
CA LEU A 46 0.86 0.51 10.62
C LEU A 46 -0.14 0.40 9.47
N THR A 47 0.31 0.63 8.24
CA THR A 47 -0.54 0.63 7.04
C THR A 47 -0.59 -0.71 6.32
N TRP A 48 -0.15 -1.79 6.97
CA TRP A 48 -0.09 -3.12 6.39
C TRP A 48 -0.54 -4.21 7.39
N PRO A 49 -1.26 -5.25 6.94
CA PRO A 49 -1.96 -5.35 5.65
C PRO A 49 -3.24 -4.51 5.66
N GLY A 50 -3.66 -3.96 4.50
CA GLY A 50 -4.95 -3.27 4.38
C GLY A 50 -4.92 -2.00 3.55
N LEU A 51 -6.08 -1.36 3.43
CA LEU A 51 -6.24 -0.05 2.79
C LEU A 51 -6.42 1.00 3.88
N PHE A 52 -5.51 1.98 3.92
CA PHE A 52 -5.52 3.05 4.91
C PHE A 52 -5.66 4.40 4.20
N TYR A 53 -6.48 5.28 4.74
CA TYR A 53 -6.66 6.65 4.25
C TYR A 53 -6.03 7.63 5.20
N ILE A 54 -5.39 8.66 4.64
CA ILE A 54 -4.85 9.78 5.40
C ILE A 54 -6.01 10.68 5.80
N THR A 55 -6.18 10.96 7.09
CA THR A 55 -7.26 11.80 7.62
C THR A 55 -6.79 13.17 8.05
N SER A 56 -5.50 13.29 8.38
CA SER A 56 -4.88 14.57 8.75
C SER A 56 -3.42 14.57 8.32
N GLN A 57 -2.87 15.76 8.14
CA GLN A 57 -1.44 15.96 7.95
C GLN A 57 -0.96 17.17 8.73
N ARG A 58 0.29 17.13 9.22
CA ARG A 58 1.01 18.30 9.74
C ARG A 58 2.49 18.23 9.36
N PRO A 59 3.08 19.30 8.80
CA PRO A 59 2.47 20.60 8.49
C PRO A 59 1.37 20.57 7.41
N ASP A 60 0.57 21.63 7.36
CA ASP A 60 -0.52 21.77 6.38
C ASP A 60 0.02 21.85 4.94
N ALA A 61 -0.81 21.45 3.97
CA ALA A 61 -0.50 21.58 2.55
C ALA A 61 -0.12 23.02 2.17
N GLY A 62 0.87 23.18 1.30
CA GLY A 62 1.39 24.50 0.92
C GLY A 62 2.47 25.05 1.87
N THR A 63 2.71 24.42 3.02
CA THR A 63 3.82 24.79 3.91
C THR A 63 5.15 24.53 3.21
N VAL A 64 6.11 25.45 3.36
CA VAL A 64 7.47 25.28 2.84
C VAL A 64 8.32 24.56 3.89
N LEU A 65 8.93 23.47 3.49
CA LEU A 65 9.86 22.67 4.28
C LEU A 65 11.20 22.54 3.56
N TYR A 66 12.21 22.03 4.27
CA TYR A 66 13.41 21.57 3.60
C TYR A 66 13.18 20.19 2.99
N ARG A 67 13.84 19.94 1.87
CA ARG A 67 13.77 18.66 1.18
C ARG A 67 14.09 17.53 2.14
N TRP A 68 13.23 16.52 2.12
CA TRP A 68 13.18 15.32 2.96
C TRP A 68 12.78 15.54 4.41
N ASP A 69 12.30 16.73 4.78
CA ASP A 69 11.62 16.91 6.05
C ASP A 69 10.36 16.04 6.12
N SER A 70 9.97 15.72 7.35
CA SER A 70 8.86 14.84 7.65
C SER A 70 7.54 15.61 7.72
N VAL A 71 6.50 15.01 7.18
CA VAL A 71 5.10 15.40 7.33
C VAL A 71 4.42 14.30 8.15
N ALA A 72 4.03 14.61 9.37
CA ALA A 72 3.28 13.71 10.23
C ALA A 72 1.86 13.54 9.69
N VAL A 73 1.34 12.32 9.63
CA VAL A 73 -0.02 12.06 9.14
C VAL A 73 -0.78 11.12 10.06
N ASP A 74 -2.07 11.40 10.25
CA ASP A 74 -3.00 10.46 10.87
C ASP A 74 -3.63 9.59 9.77
N ILE A 75 -3.82 8.32 10.08
CA ILE A 75 -4.37 7.33 9.16
C ILE A 75 -5.52 6.56 9.79
N VAL A 76 -6.46 6.12 8.97
CA VAL A 76 -7.57 5.25 9.37
C VAL A 76 -7.70 4.11 8.38
N GLU A 77 -7.88 2.89 8.89
CA GLU A 77 -8.14 1.71 8.08
C GLU A 77 -9.55 1.75 7.46
N HIS A 78 -9.64 1.47 6.17
CA HIS A 78 -10.88 1.31 5.43
C HIS A 78 -11.42 -0.11 5.58
N GLY A 79 -12.66 -0.26 6.06
CA GLY A 79 -13.34 -1.56 6.19
C GLY A 79 -13.46 -2.12 7.61
N THR A 80 -13.09 -1.36 8.64
CA THR A 80 -13.40 -1.72 10.04
C THR A 80 -14.90 -1.66 10.36
N ALA A 81 -15.72 -1.09 9.48
CA ALA A 81 -17.18 -1.11 9.60
C ALA A 81 -17.82 -2.49 9.30
N GLU A 82 -17.08 -3.44 8.73
CA GLU A 82 -17.65 -4.71 8.24
C GLU A 82 -16.79 -5.95 8.43
N SER A 83 -15.63 -5.85 9.11
CA SER A 83 -14.82 -7.04 9.46
C SER A 83 -15.49 -7.94 10.52
N ASN A 84 -16.58 -7.49 11.16
CA ASN A 84 -17.44 -8.29 12.04
C ASN A 84 -18.79 -8.67 11.40
N ALA A 85 -19.01 -8.30 10.13
CA ALA A 85 -20.08 -8.93 9.37
C ALA A 85 -19.60 -10.36 9.09
N LEU A 86 -20.26 -11.35 9.68
CA LEU A 86 -20.23 -12.70 9.14
C LEU A 86 -20.45 -12.56 7.63
N ARG A 87 -19.46 -12.92 6.81
CA ARG A 87 -19.76 -13.22 5.40
C ARG A 87 -20.92 -14.19 5.45
N ASP A 88 -22.05 -13.83 4.86
CA ASP A 88 -23.15 -14.76 4.71
C ASP A 88 -22.61 -15.94 3.92
N SER A 89 -22.32 -17.03 4.63
CA SER A 89 -21.73 -18.24 4.07
C SER A 89 -22.78 -19.03 3.28
N SER A 90 -23.99 -18.47 3.14
CA SER A 90 -25.12 -19.07 2.45
C SER A 90 -25.06 -18.89 0.93
N GLU A 91 -24.18 -18.05 0.40
CA GLU A 91 -24.00 -17.99 -1.05
C GLU A 91 -22.95 -19.03 -1.47
N PRO A 92 -23.35 -20.11 -2.18
CA PRO A 92 -22.39 -21.07 -2.69
C PRO A 92 -21.43 -20.34 -3.64
N PRO A 93 -20.12 -20.64 -3.57
CA PRO A 93 -19.16 -20.07 -4.51
C PRO A 93 -19.63 -20.34 -5.95
N PRO A 94 -19.46 -19.39 -6.88
CA PRO A 94 -19.81 -19.60 -8.28
C PRO A 94 -19.12 -20.87 -8.79
N HIS A 95 -19.89 -21.75 -9.44
CA HIS A 95 -19.42 -23.03 -9.95
C HIS A 95 -18.56 -22.84 -11.23
N ASP A 96 -17.34 -22.33 -11.09
CA ASP A 96 -16.38 -22.26 -12.19
C ASP A 96 -16.02 -23.67 -12.74
N VAL A 97 -16.21 -24.70 -11.91
CA VAL A 97 -16.09 -26.11 -12.30
C VAL A 97 -17.05 -26.56 -13.40
N ALA A 98 -18.20 -25.87 -13.60
CA ALA A 98 -19.15 -26.23 -14.65
C ALA A 98 -18.67 -25.81 -16.06
N HIS A 99 -17.74 -24.87 -16.14
CA HIS A 99 -17.19 -24.34 -17.39
C HIS A 99 -15.72 -24.74 -17.61
N ALA A 100 -15.07 -25.28 -16.58
CA ALA A 100 -13.73 -25.84 -16.69
C ALA A 100 -13.75 -27.07 -17.61
N ARG A 101 -13.10 -26.96 -18.78
CA ARG A 101 -12.70 -28.15 -19.54
C ARG A 101 -11.40 -28.67 -18.92
N PRO A 102 -11.33 -29.92 -18.46
CA PRO A 102 -10.05 -30.50 -18.06
C PRO A 102 -9.15 -30.51 -19.29
N ASP A 103 -8.10 -29.69 -19.28
CA ASP A 103 -7.01 -29.83 -20.23
C ASP A 103 -6.31 -31.15 -19.87
N ARG A 104 -6.31 -32.10 -20.82
CA ARG A 104 -5.58 -33.35 -20.63
C ARG A 104 -4.11 -33.00 -20.74
N GLU A 105 -3.47 -32.79 -19.59
CA GLU A 105 -2.02 -32.66 -19.51
C GLU A 105 -1.39 -33.89 -20.18
N VAL A 106 -0.89 -33.70 -21.40
CA VAL A 106 -0.04 -34.68 -22.06
C VAL A 106 1.30 -34.55 -21.36
N PHE A 107 1.54 -35.41 -20.38
CA PHE A 107 2.87 -35.60 -19.82
C PHE A 107 3.79 -36.08 -20.95
N VAL A 108 4.59 -35.17 -21.49
CA VAL A 108 5.72 -35.54 -22.32
C VAL A 108 6.77 -36.10 -21.38
N ASP A 109 6.96 -37.41 -21.44
CA ASP A 109 8.03 -38.10 -20.72
C ASP A 109 9.36 -37.78 -21.43
N PHE A 110 10.16 -36.91 -20.81
CA PHE A 110 11.49 -36.54 -21.33
C PHE A 110 12.58 -37.59 -21.01
N THR A 111 12.20 -38.74 -20.45
CA THR A 111 13.13 -39.82 -20.10
C THR A 111 13.30 -40.86 -21.21
N GLU A 112 12.62 -40.74 -22.36
CA GLU A 112 12.98 -41.48 -23.58
C GLU A 112 14.28 -40.93 -24.16
N HIS A 113 15.39 -41.48 -23.68
CA HIS A 113 16.67 -41.42 -24.37
C HIS A 113 16.57 -42.33 -25.60
N PRO A 114 16.87 -41.86 -26.82
CA PRO A 114 17.02 -42.77 -27.95
C PRO A 114 18.24 -43.65 -27.67
N ASP A 115 18.00 -44.89 -27.26
CA ASP A 115 19.01 -45.93 -27.26
C ASP A 115 19.56 -46.05 -28.68
N GLY A 116 20.86 -45.81 -28.82
CA GLY A 116 21.57 -45.91 -30.08
C GLY A 116 21.63 -47.34 -30.58
N ALA A 117 21.36 -47.51 -31.86
CA ALA A 117 22.01 -48.48 -32.75
C ALA A 117 21.88 -48.02 -34.20
#